data_AF-A0A4Q3WJ02-F1
#
_entry.id   AF-A0A4Q3WJ02-F1
#
_cell.length_a   1.000
_cell.length_b   1.000
_cell.length_c   1.000
_cell.angle_alpha   90.00
_cell.angle_beta   90.00
_cell.angle_gamma   90.00
#
_symmetry.space_group_name_H-M   'P 1'
#
loop_
_entity.id
_entity.type
_entity.pdbx_description
1 polymer ?
#
loop_
_entity_poly.entity_id
_entity_poly.type
_entity_poly.pdbx_seq_one_letter_code
_entity_poly.pdbx_strand_id
1 'polypeptide(L)'
;SFALIAMTVMLRSKHEALTPLEKECTNAWQSGTILFILWGASLHLYSGFSIYRTAFGSQWISIATLGLSMFWSLLTPIMLGLGCRWRDEWLRSLALLTGSCALAAVLLNALTPGLLGALPFFNWRVVAFAVALVGLQLSSVVLHRHREDINEWERDLPKIFRCFSLFLLLWVLTQEGYETARYFKQTLGSNWERWAQMAVSLVWSLYGSALLLTGIARREQALRLAALALLAGTVVKVFLLDLSFLNGPSRIFSLAGLGISLIFISWLYSRFGTEKTESEVKTGHLPSSGQSQPS
;
A
#
# COMPACT_ATOMS: atom_id res chain seq x y z
N SER A 1 11.86 -4.66 33.96
CA SER A 1 11.01 -3.70 33.22
C SER A 1 10.78 -2.39 33.99
N PHE A 2 10.33 -2.43 35.25
CA PHE A 2 10.00 -1.21 36.02
C PHE A 2 11.19 -0.26 36.27
N ALA A 3 12.37 -0.79 36.62
CA ALA A 3 13.57 0.02 36.83
C ALA A 3 14.06 0.75 35.57
N LEU A 4 13.95 0.10 34.41
CA LEU A 4 14.31 0.69 33.11
C LEU A 4 13.35 1.82 32.71
N ILE A 5 12.05 1.66 32.98
CA ILE A 5 11.04 2.69 32.75
C ILE A 5 11.27 3.88 33.69
N ALA A 6 11.52 3.62 34.98
CA ALA A 6 11.80 4.67 35.96
C ALA A 6 13.08 5.46 35.61
N MET A 7 14.14 4.76 35.15
CA MET A 7 15.38 5.39 34.69
C MET A 7 15.17 6.24 33.44
N THR A 8 14.32 5.78 32.50
CA THR A 8 13.95 6.53 31.30
C THR A 8 13.19 7.82 31.64
N VAL A 9 12.23 7.74 32.56
CA VAL A 9 11.46 8.91 33.04
C VAL A 9 12.36 9.90 33.80
N MET A 10 13.28 9.39 34.63
CA MET A 10 14.20 10.22 35.41
C MET A 10 15.26 10.92 34.55
N LEU A 11 15.84 10.23 33.56
CA LEU A 11 16.77 10.86 32.60
C LEU A 11 16.09 11.97 31.80
N ARG A 12 14.79 11.82 31.55
CA ARG A 12 14.02 12.79 30.79
C ARG A 12 13.70 14.08 31.56
N SER A 13 13.56 14.04 32.88
CA SER A 13 13.34 15.27 33.67
C SER A 13 14.54 16.22 33.64
N LYS A 14 15.72 15.73 33.25
CA LYS A 14 16.95 16.52 33.12
C LYS A 14 17.34 16.82 31.67
N HIS A 15 16.52 16.44 30.69
CA HIS A 15 16.88 16.47 29.27
C HIS A 15 17.25 17.87 28.76
N GLU A 16 16.55 18.92 29.23
CA GLU A 16 16.81 20.30 28.79
C GLU A 16 18.21 20.82 29.20
N ALA A 17 18.79 20.28 30.27
CA ALA A 17 20.10 20.67 30.80
C ALA A 17 21.28 19.92 30.15
N LEU A 18 21.02 18.94 29.27
CA LEU A 18 22.06 18.10 28.66
C LEU A 18 22.69 18.74 27.42
N THR A 19 23.97 18.44 27.20
CA THR A 19 24.68 18.77 25.95
C THR A 19 24.09 18.01 24.75
N PRO A 20 24.30 18.47 23.51
CA PRO A 20 23.76 17.79 22.32
C PRO A 20 24.17 16.30 22.22
N LEU A 21 25.42 15.97 22.55
CA LEU A 21 25.93 14.60 22.53
C LEU A 21 25.27 13.72 23.60
N GLU A 22 25.05 14.27 24.81
CA GLU A 22 24.37 13.55 25.89
C GLU A 22 22.89 13.32 25.57
N LYS A 23 22.24 14.27 24.88
CA LYS A 23 20.86 14.10 24.39
C LYS A 23 20.76 12.96 23.38
N GLU A 24 21.73 12.83 22.47
CA GLU A 24 21.75 11.75 21.50
C GLU A 24 21.94 10.38 22.16
N CYS A 25 22.93 10.26 23.07
CA CYS A 25 23.16 9.04 23.83
C CYS A 25 21.96 8.62 24.68
N THR A 26 21.29 9.58 25.34
CA THR A 26 20.11 9.30 26.15
C THR A 26 18.93 8.85 25.28
N ASN A 27 18.68 9.50 24.14
CA ASN A 27 17.65 9.09 23.18
C ASN A 27 17.91 7.67 22.63
N ALA A 28 19.16 7.36 22.26
CA ALA A 28 19.55 6.03 21.79
C ALA A 28 19.30 4.95 22.87
N TRP A 29 19.66 5.24 24.12
CA TRP A 29 19.41 4.32 25.25
C TRP A 29 17.92 4.08 25.49
N GLN A 30 17.11 5.14 25.44
CA GLN A 30 15.66 5.05 25.60
C GLN A 30 15.02 4.23 24.47
N SER A 31 15.39 4.52 23.23
CA SER A 31 14.95 3.78 22.05
C SER A 31 15.32 2.29 22.12
N GLY A 32 16.55 1.97 22.54
CA GLY A 32 17.01 0.60 22.76
C GLY A 32 16.24 -0.12 23.87
N THR A 33 15.93 0.58 24.96
CA THR A 33 15.12 0.04 26.07
C THR A 33 13.69 -0.28 25.61
N ILE A 34 13.06 0.61 24.84
CA ILE A 34 11.73 0.39 24.26
C ILE A 34 11.76 -0.83 23.33
N LEU A 35 12.74 -0.90 22.43
CA LEU A 35 12.89 -2.04 21.52
C LEU A 35 13.03 -3.36 22.30
N PHE A 36 13.85 -3.41 23.34
CA PHE A 36 14.06 -4.61 24.14
C PHE A 36 12.76 -5.08 24.81
N ILE A 37 11.97 -4.15 25.35
CA ILE A 37 10.66 -4.46 25.96
C ILE A 37 9.70 -5.01 24.89
N LEU A 38 9.63 -4.38 23.72
CA LEU A 38 8.74 -4.80 22.63
C LEU A 38 9.18 -6.13 22.00
N TRP A 39 10.48 -6.40 21.97
CA TRP A 39 11.02 -7.70 21.58
C TRP A 39 10.62 -8.80 22.57
N GLY A 40 10.71 -8.53 23.88
CA GLY A 40 10.20 -9.44 24.91
C GLY A 40 8.69 -9.70 24.78
N ALA A 41 7.89 -8.66 24.53
CA ALA A 41 6.46 -8.80 24.27
C ALA A 41 6.17 -9.63 23.00
N SER A 42 6.99 -9.49 21.97
CA SER A 42 6.91 -10.28 20.74
C SER A 42 7.15 -11.78 20.99
N LEU A 43 8.12 -12.11 21.85
CA LEU A 43 8.38 -13.50 22.27
C LEU A 43 7.21 -14.08 23.05
N HIS A 44 6.59 -13.30 23.95
CA HIS A 44 5.40 -13.73 24.68
C HIS A 44 4.19 -13.93 23.76
N LEU A 45 4.00 -13.07 22.78
CA LEU A 45 2.94 -13.22 21.79
C LEU A 45 3.16 -14.49 20.95
N TYR A 46 4.38 -14.70 20.45
CA TYR A 46 4.73 -15.88 19.66
C TYR A 46 4.61 -17.17 20.46
N SER A 47 5.05 -17.18 21.72
CA SER A 47 4.92 -18.35 22.59
C SER A 47 3.44 -18.67 22.87
N GLY A 48 2.59 -17.65 22.99
CA GLY A 48 1.13 -17.81 23.04
C GLY A 48 0.58 -18.61 21.85
N PHE A 49 0.97 -18.26 20.63
CA PHE A 49 0.58 -19.03 19.43
C PHE A 49 1.17 -20.45 19.43
N SER A 50 2.40 -20.62 19.92
CA SER A 50 3.06 -21.93 19.96
C SER A 50 2.36 -22.94 20.89
N ILE A 51 1.69 -22.46 21.95
CA ILE A 51 0.90 -23.29 22.86
C ILE A 51 -0.29 -23.92 22.11
N TYR A 52 -0.91 -23.16 21.20
CA TYR A 52 -2.04 -23.60 20.38
C TYR A 52 -1.63 -24.20 19.03
N ARG A 53 -0.36 -24.61 18.86
CA ARG A 53 0.16 -25.19 17.60
C ARG A 53 -0.68 -26.35 17.07
N THR A 54 -1.26 -27.16 17.96
CA THR A 54 -2.08 -28.32 17.58
C THR A 54 -3.42 -27.90 16.98
N ALA A 55 -4.00 -26.80 17.44
CA ALA A 55 -5.25 -26.26 16.91
C ALA A 55 -5.06 -25.63 15.52
N PHE A 56 -3.92 -24.98 15.28
CA PHE A 56 -3.61 -24.31 14.00
C PHE A 56 -2.99 -25.23 12.94
N GLY A 57 -2.62 -26.46 13.31
CA GLY A 57 -2.07 -27.44 12.39
C GLY A 57 -0.76 -26.99 11.72
N SER A 58 -0.56 -27.33 10.46
CA SER A 58 0.67 -27.01 9.71
C SER A 58 0.87 -25.51 9.44
N GLN A 59 -0.18 -24.69 9.60
CA GLN A 59 -0.16 -23.26 9.30
C GLN A 59 0.18 -22.38 10.51
N TRP A 60 0.44 -22.99 11.67
CA TRP A 60 0.64 -22.25 12.93
C TRP A 60 1.74 -21.19 12.85
N ILE A 61 2.82 -21.44 12.09
CA ILE A 61 3.92 -20.47 11.89
C ILE A 61 3.44 -19.24 11.12
N SER A 62 2.68 -19.44 10.03
CA SER A 62 2.11 -18.34 9.25
C SER A 62 1.09 -17.54 10.07
N ILE A 63 0.27 -18.22 10.87
CA ILE A 63 -0.68 -17.57 11.79
C ILE A 63 0.05 -16.74 12.86
N ALA A 64 1.10 -17.31 13.47
CA ALA A 64 1.89 -16.62 14.48
C ALA A 64 2.64 -15.40 13.91
N THR A 65 3.21 -15.52 12.70
CA THR A 65 3.90 -14.41 12.03
C THR A 65 2.94 -13.31 11.59
N LEU A 66 1.73 -13.65 11.13
CA LEU A 66 0.68 -12.66 10.89
C LEU A 66 0.25 -11.95 12.18
N GLY A 67 0.06 -12.70 13.27
CA GLY A 67 -0.24 -12.12 14.58
C GLY A 67 0.86 -11.17 15.08
N LEU A 68 2.12 -11.55 14.91
CA LEU A 68 3.26 -10.69 15.23
C LEU A 68 3.30 -9.44 14.35
N SER A 69 2.96 -9.57 13.07
CA SER A 69 2.92 -8.44 12.16
C SER A 69 1.80 -7.46 12.49
N MET A 70 0.64 -7.95 12.95
CA MET A 70 -0.44 -7.10 13.48
C MET A 70 0.04 -6.29 14.69
N PHE A 71 0.73 -6.94 15.63
CA PHE A 71 1.29 -6.29 16.82
C PHE A 71 2.23 -5.14 16.46
N TRP A 72 3.21 -5.39 15.59
CA TRP A 72 4.14 -4.34 15.16
C TRP A 72 3.47 -3.25 14.33
N SER A 73 2.51 -3.59 13.46
CA SER A 73 1.76 -2.60 12.66
C SER A 73 0.95 -1.62 13.52
N LEU A 74 0.41 -2.08 14.67
CA LEU A 74 -0.30 -1.23 15.62
C LEU A 74 0.64 -0.35 16.45
N LEU A 75 1.85 -0.84 16.73
CA LEU A 75 2.85 -0.10 17.50
C LEU A 75 3.56 0.97 16.68
N THR A 76 3.80 0.75 15.39
CA THR A 76 4.47 1.72 14.52
C THR A 76 3.91 3.14 14.62
N PRO A 77 2.59 3.41 14.48
CA PRO A 77 2.06 4.77 14.60
C PRO A 77 2.24 5.36 16.00
N ILE A 78 2.20 4.53 17.05
CA ILE A 78 2.41 4.96 18.44
C ILE A 78 3.86 5.39 18.62
N MET A 79 4.81 4.56 18.17
CA MET A 79 6.24 4.85 18.26
C MET A 79 6.63 6.07 17.42
N LEU A 80 6.07 6.22 16.21
CA LEU A 80 6.25 7.43 15.40
C LEU A 80 5.71 8.66 16.11
N GLY A 81 4.54 8.56 16.75
CA GLY A 81 3.95 9.68 17.50
C GLY A 81 4.80 10.10 18.69
N LEU A 82 5.34 9.13 19.44
CA LEU A 82 6.27 9.38 20.54
C LEU A 82 7.58 9.98 20.02
N GLY A 83 8.14 9.43 18.93
CA GLY A 83 9.37 9.93 18.31
C GLY A 83 9.23 11.35 17.74
N CYS A 84 8.06 11.71 17.21
CA CYS A 84 7.77 13.10 16.83
C CYS A 84 7.67 14.00 18.07
N ARG A 85 6.90 13.59 19.08
CA ARG A 85 6.67 14.40 20.29
C ARG A 85 7.95 14.59 21.12
N TRP A 86 8.88 13.65 21.07
CA TRP A 86 10.15 13.70 21.82
C TRP A 86 11.31 14.20 20.98
N ARG A 87 11.08 14.53 19.69
CA ARG A 87 12.13 14.87 18.72
C ARG A 87 13.27 13.84 18.72
N ASP A 88 12.91 12.57 18.83
CA ASP A 88 13.84 11.44 18.86
C ASP A 88 13.87 10.75 17.49
N GLU A 89 14.94 10.99 16.75
CA GLU A 89 15.18 10.43 15.41
C GLU A 89 15.44 8.92 15.44
N TRP A 90 16.06 8.41 16.50
CA TRP A 90 16.31 6.98 16.67
C TRP A 90 15.00 6.22 16.82
N LEU A 91 14.09 6.74 17.64
CA LEU A 91 12.78 6.12 17.85
C LEU A 91 11.94 6.11 16.57
N ARG A 92 11.97 7.20 15.78
CA ARG A 92 11.27 7.27 14.49
C ARG A 92 11.84 6.28 13.49
N SER A 93 13.17 6.25 13.33
CA SER A 93 13.86 5.33 12.41
C SER A 93 13.59 3.87 12.76
N LEU A 94 13.59 3.56 14.06
CA LEU A 94 13.28 2.22 14.55
C LEU A 94 11.81 1.83 14.33
N ALA A 95 10.88 2.77 14.50
CA ALA A 95 9.47 2.55 14.17
C ALA A 95 9.27 2.27 12.67
N LEU A 96 9.96 3.01 11.80
CA LEU A 96 9.93 2.79 10.35
C LEU A 96 10.52 1.44 9.97
N LEU A 97 11.65 1.05 10.57
CA LEU A 97 12.30 -0.24 10.32
C LEU A 97 11.39 -1.41 10.72
N THR A 98 10.90 -1.39 11.96
CA THR A 98 10.02 -2.45 12.51
C THR A 98 8.69 -2.51 11.79
N GLY A 99 8.09 -1.37 11.44
CA GLY A 99 6.89 -1.30 10.61
C GLY A 99 7.11 -1.86 9.21
N SER A 100 8.25 -1.58 8.59
CA SER A 100 8.62 -2.14 7.28
C SER A 100 8.81 -3.65 7.34
N CYS A 101 9.46 -4.17 8.39
CA CYS A 101 9.59 -5.60 8.64
C CYS A 101 8.22 -6.27 8.85
N ALA A 102 7.30 -5.63 9.57
CA ALA A 102 5.94 -6.13 9.76
C ALA A 102 5.16 -6.19 8.44
N LEU A 103 5.26 -5.15 7.62
CA LEU A 103 4.65 -5.13 6.28
C LEU A 103 5.23 -6.22 5.36
N ALA A 104 6.55 -6.38 5.37
CA ALA A 104 7.21 -7.45 4.61
C ALA A 104 6.75 -8.83 5.08
N ALA A 105 6.64 -9.05 6.40
CA ALA A 105 6.14 -10.31 6.95
C ALA A 105 4.68 -10.59 6.56
N VAL A 106 3.80 -9.59 6.53
CA VAL A 106 2.43 -9.73 6.00
C VAL A 106 2.44 -10.12 4.53
N LEU A 107 3.24 -9.44 3.70
CA LEU A 107 3.32 -9.71 2.26
C LEU A 107 3.88 -11.11 1.95
N LEU A 108 4.93 -11.53 2.65
CA LEU A 108 5.54 -12.84 2.46
C LEU A 108 4.60 -13.98 2.88
N ASN A 109 3.86 -13.81 3.99
CA ASN A 109 2.87 -14.79 4.43
C ASN A 109 1.56 -14.72 3.64
N ALA A 110 1.32 -13.65 2.86
CA ALA A 110 0.15 -13.56 1.99
C ALA A 110 0.14 -14.66 0.92
N LEU A 111 1.31 -15.13 0.51
CA LEU A 111 1.51 -16.16 -0.51
C LEU A 111 1.26 -17.58 0.01
N THR A 112 1.07 -17.77 1.33
CA THR A 112 0.83 -19.08 1.92
C THR A 112 -0.55 -19.61 1.49
N PRO A 113 -0.60 -20.72 0.75
CA PRO A 113 -1.87 -21.29 0.27
C PRO A 113 -2.77 -21.76 1.41
N GLY A 114 -4.09 -21.58 1.26
CA GLY A 114 -5.05 -22.23 2.14
C GLY A 114 -5.11 -21.66 3.56
N LEU A 115 -4.66 -20.43 3.78
CA LEU A 115 -4.79 -19.71 5.06
C LEU A 115 -6.24 -19.29 5.40
N LEU A 116 -7.20 -19.75 4.59
CA LEU A 116 -8.63 -19.57 4.80
C LEU A 116 -9.03 -20.38 6.03
N GLY A 117 -9.55 -19.69 7.05
CA GLY A 117 -10.20 -20.33 8.18
C GLY A 117 -11.55 -20.95 7.78
N ALA A 118 -12.47 -21.05 8.73
CA ALA A 118 -13.81 -21.60 8.46
C ALA A 118 -14.64 -20.77 7.45
N LEU A 119 -14.30 -19.50 7.21
CA LEU A 119 -15.03 -18.59 6.34
C LEU A 119 -14.14 -18.05 5.20
N PRO A 120 -14.67 -17.93 3.96
CA PRO A 120 -13.90 -17.48 2.82
C PRO A 120 -13.44 -16.01 2.94
N PHE A 121 -14.30 -15.14 3.49
CA PHE A 121 -14.02 -13.70 3.59
C PHE A 121 -13.43 -13.26 4.94
N PHE A 122 -13.45 -14.13 5.95
CA PHE A 122 -13.00 -13.80 7.30
C PHE A 122 -11.92 -14.80 7.73
N ASN A 123 -10.67 -14.44 7.43
CA ASN A 123 -9.49 -15.24 7.71
C ASN A 123 -8.38 -14.38 8.33
N TRP A 124 -7.34 -15.02 8.85
CA TRP A 124 -6.26 -14.35 9.58
C TRP A 124 -5.46 -13.40 8.70
N ARG A 125 -5.36 -13.71 7.41
CA ARG A 125 -4.71 -12.85 6.41
C ARG A 125 -5.49 -11.56 6.22
N VAL A 126 -6.81 -11.61 6.03
CA VAL A 126 -7.66 -10.41 5.90
C VAL A 126 -7.53 -9.52 7.13
N VAL A 127 -7.58 -10.10 8.33
CA VAL A 127 -7.41 -9.34 9.58
C VAL A 127 -6.01 -8.71 9.64
N ALA A 128 -4.96 -9.44 9.25
CA ALA A 128 -3.59 -8.93 9.28
C ALA A 128 -3.39 -7.76 8.32
N PHE A 129 -3.90 -7.88 7.09
CA PHE A 129 -3.88 -6.80 6.11
C PHE A 129 -4.73 -5.62 6.55
N ALA A 130 -5.91 -5.84 7.13
CA ALA A 130 -6.73 -4.75 7.66
C ALA A 130 -6.00 -3.97 8.77
N VAL A 131 -5.37 -4.66 9.70
CA VAL A 131 -4.56 -4.04 10.76
C VAL A 131 -3.35 -3.30 10.18
N ALA A 132 -2.65 -3.89 9.21
CA ALA A 132 -1.52 -3.25 8.52
C ALA A 132 -1.94 -1.98 7.78
N LEU A 133 -3.10 -2.02 7.08
CA LEU A 133 -3.68 -0.86 6.40
C LEU A 133 -4.01 0.25 7.40
N VAL A 134 -4.68 -0.08 8.51
CA VAL A 134 -4.99 0.89 9.57
C VAL A 134 -3.70 1.48 10.16
N GLY A 135 -2.72 0.64 10.50
CA GLY A 135 -1.42 1.06 11.03
C GLY A 135 -0.66 2.00 10.09
N LEU A 136 -0.71 1.73 8.79
CA LEU A 136 -0.08 2.56 7.75
C LEU A 136 -0.80 3.91 7.59
N GLN A 137 -2.14 3.92 7.63
CA GLN A 137 -2.92 5.16 7.56
C GLN A 137 -2.74 6.02 8.82
N LEU A 138 -2.72 5.40 10.01
CA LEU A 138 -2.42 6.10 11.26
C LEU A 138 -1.01 6.70 11.23
N SER A 139 -0.03 5.94 10.76
CA SER A 139 1.35 6.42 10.60
C SER A 139 1.42 7.62 9.65
N SER A 140 0.67 7.58 8.54
CA SER A 140 0.56 8.73 7.61
C SER A 140 -0.03 9.96 8.28
N VAL A 141 -1.09 9.80 9.09
CA VAL A 141 -1.72 10.92 9.82
C VAL A 141 -0.78 11.50 10.86
N VAL A 142 -0.08 10.65 11.64
CA VAL A 142 0.85 11.07 12.68
C VAL A 142 1.99 11.90 12.11
N LEU A 143 2.65 11.40 11.06
CA LEU A 143 3.75 12.12 10.39
C LEU A 143 3.27 13.40 9.70
N HIS A 144 2.08 13.39 9.09
CA HIS A 144 1.53 14.58 8.45
C HIS A 144 1.20 15.69 9.47
N ARG A 145 0.72 15.33 10.67
CA ARG A 145 0.43 16.30 11.73
C ARG A 145 1.68 16.94 12.32
N HIS A 146 2.80 16.22 12.34
CA HIS A 146 4.09 16.71 12.87
C HIS A 146 5.06 17.06 11.73
N ARG A 147 4.57 17.46 10.56
CA ARG A 147 5.40 17.69 9.35
C ARG A 147 6.51 18.73 9.55
N GLU A 148 6.33 19.66 10.49
CA GLU A 148 7.30 20.71 10.81
C GLU A 148 8.43 20.22 11.74
N ASP A 149 8.17 19.18 12.54
CA ASP A 149 9.11 18.62 13.53
C ASP A 149 9.92 17.43 13.01
N ILE A 150 9.66 16.97 11.78
CA ILE A 150 10.30 15.80 11.16
C ILE A 150 11.39 16.21 10.15
N ASN A 151 12.29 15.27 9.87
CA ASN A 151 13.41 15.46 8.96
C ASN A 151 12.92 15.67 7.52
N GLU A 152 13.73 16.32 6.67
CA GLU A 152 13.33 16.65 5.30
C GLU A 152 12.95 15.42 4.48
N TRP A 153 13.70 14.32 4.63
CA TRP A 153 13.43 13.05 3.95
C TRP A 153 12.16 12.34 4.46
N GLU A 154 11.70 12.64 5.69
CA GLU A 154 10.47 12.07 6.27
C GLU A 154 9.21 12.75 5.73
N ARG A 155 9.33 13.94 5.13
CA ARG A 155 8.19 14.79 4.74
C ARG A 155 7.32 14.19 3.64
N ASP A 156 7.86 13.30 2.81
CA ASP A 156 7.12 12.60 1.76
C ASP A 156 6.61 11.22 2.16
N LEU A 157 7.06 10.67 3.30
CA LEU A 157 6.59 9.38 3.84
C LEU A 157 5.06 9.32 3.99
N PRO A 158 4.34 10.36 4.46
CA PRO A 158 2.87 10.31 4.55
C PRO A 158 2.19 10.02 3.21
N LYS A 159 2.73 10.56 2.10
CA LYS A 159 2.20 10.33 0.76
C LYS A 159 2.52 8.91 0.30
N ILE A 160 3.75 8.45 0.53
CA ILE A 160 4.19 7.08 0.22
C ILE A 160 3.30 6.08 0.96
N PHE A 161 3.02 6.28 2.24
CA PHE A 161 2.16 5.41 3.04
C PHE A 161 0.72 5.35 2.50
N ARG A 162 0.14 6.48 2.09
CA ARG A 162 -1.19 6.50 1.47
C ARG A 162 -1.21 5.80 0.11
N CYS A 163 -0.15 5.95 -0.68
CA CYS A 163 -0.06 5.28 -1.98
C CYS A 163 0.13 3.77 -1.79
N PHE A 164 1.00 3.37 -0.85
CA PHE A 164 1.27 1.98 -0.56
C PHE A 164 0.07 1.28 0.08
N SER A 165 -0.76 1.98 0.88
CA SER A 165 -2.00 1.40 1.42
C SER A 165 -3.03 1.10 0.32
N LEU A 166 -3.10 1.92 -0.74
CA LEU A 166 -3.93 1.60 -1.92
C LEU A 166 -3.43 0.33 -2.61
N PHE A 167 -2.13 0.24 -2.84
CA PHE A 167 -1.51 -0.96 -3.41
C PHE A 167 -1.77 -2.21 -2.56
N LEU A 168 -1.56 -2.13 -1.24
CA LEU A 168 -1.82 -3.24 -0.31
C LEU A 168 -3.29 -3.66 -0.30
N LEU A 169 -4.21 -2.70 -0.40
CA LEU A 169 -5.64 -3.00 -0.47
C LEU A 169 -5.99 -3.74 -1.77
N LEU A 170 -5.45 -3.31 -2.91
CA LEU A 170 -5.62 -4.05 -4.18
C LEU A 170 -5.00 -5.45 -4.09
N TRP A 171 -3.81 -5.57 -3.50
CA TRP A 171 -3.12 -6.84 -3.32
C TRP A 171 -3.95 -7.84 -2.52
N VAL A 172 -4.43 -7.46 -1.32
CA VAL A 172 -5.24 -8.36 -0.49
C VAL A 172 -6.54 -8.73 -1.16
N LEU A 173 -7.26 -7.78 -1.79
CA LEU A 173 -8.50 -8.10 -2.50
C LEU A 173 -8.28 -9.05 -3.68
N THR A 174 -7.16 -8.91 -4.38
CA THR A 174 -6.76 -9.83 -5.47
C THR A 174 -6.54 -11.24 -4.92
N GLN A 175 -5.80 -11.37 -3.82
CA GLN A 175 -5.52 -12.66 -3.18
C GLN A 175 -6.81 -13.31 -2.65
N GLU A 176 -7.66 -12.55 -1.95
CA GLU A 176 -8.93 -13.08 -1.43
C GLU A 176 -9.90 -13.48 -2.54
N GLY A 177 -9.96 -12.73 -3.64
CA GLY A 177 -10.77 -13.11 -4.80
C GLY A 177 -10.34 -14.46 -5.39
N TYR A 178 -9.03 -14.67 -5.51
CA TYR A 178 -8.46 -15.93 -6.00
C TYR A 178 -8.68 -17.10 -5.03
N GLU A 179 -8.36 -16.89 -3.75
CA GLU A 179 -8.47 -17.95 -2.73
C GLU A 179 -9.94 -18.29 -2.42
N THR A 180 -10.88 -17.34 -2.53
CA THR A 180 -12.31 -17.64 -2.42
C THR A 180 -12.77 -18.60 -3.53
N ALA A 181 -12.33 -18.39 -4.77
CA ALA A 181 -12.62 -19.34 -5.85
C ALA A 181 -11.96 -20.70 -5.62
N ARG A 182 -10.75 -20.72 -5.05
CA ARG A 182 -10.08 -21.96 -4.64
C ARG A 182 -10.84 -22.70 -3.54
N TYR A 183 -11.41 -21.98 -2.57
CA TYR A 183 -12.25 -22.56 -1.52
C TYR A 183 -13.45 -23.30 -2.10
N PHE A 184 -14.12 -22.69 -3.08
CA PHE A 184 -15.25 -23.31 -3.79
C PHE A 184 -14.83 -24.23 -4.94
N LYS A 185 -13.57 -24.69 -5.00
CA LYS A 185 -13.07 -25.57 -6.07
C LYS A 185 -13.94 -26.80 -6.29
N GLN A 186 -14.47 -27.40 -5.22
CA GLN A 186 -15.34 -28.58 -5.34
C GLN A 186 -16.66 -28.25 -6.05
N THR A 187 -17.24 -27.08 -5.77
CA THR A 187 -18.48 -26.60 -6.40
C THR A 187 -18.25 -26.12 -7.83
N LEU A 188 -17.13 -25.44 -8.09
CA LEU A 188 -16.78 -24.87 -9.40
C LEU A 188 -16.22 -25.91 -10.38
N GLY A 189 -15.91 -27.11 -9.90
CA GLY A 189 -15.44 -28.24 -10.71
C GLY A 189 -14.05 -28.03 -11.32
N SER A 190 -13.78 -28.73 -12.43
CA SER A 190 -12.47 -28.69 -13.11
C SER A 190 -12.08 -27.31 -13.63
N ASN A 191 -13.04 -26.40 -13.81
CA ASN A 191 -12.83 -25.05 -14.34
C ASN A 191 -12.66 -23.98 -13.25
N TRP A 192 -12.45 -24.36 -11.98
CA TRP A 192 -12.32 -23.42 -10.86
C TRP A 192 -11.26 -22.33 -11.08
N GLU A 193 -10.16 -22.64 -11.78
CA GLU A 193 -9.10 -21.67 -12.10
C GLU A 193 -9.63 -20.53 -12.98
N ARG A 194 -10.57 -20.83 -13.88
CA ARG A 194 -11.22 -19.82 -14.73
C ARG A 194 -12.03 -18.86 -13.88
N TRP A 195 -12.85 -19.40 -12.98
CA TRP A 195 -13.62 -18.62 -12.02
C TRP A 195 -12.72 -17.77 -11.12
N ALA A 196 -11.57 -18.29 -10.69
CA ALA A 196 -10.60 -17.54 -9.90
C ALA A 196 -10.03 -16.34 -10.66
N GLN A 197 -9.67 -16.52 -11.94
CA GLN A 197 -9.18 -15.42 -12.76
C GLN A 197 -10.28 -14.39 -13.11
N MET A 198 -11.53 -14.84 -13.28
CA MET A 198 -12.68 -13.94 -13.44
C MET A 198 -12.92 -13.12 -12.17
N ALA A 199 -12.84 -13.75 -10.99
CA ALA A 199 -12.97 -13.06 -9.71
C ALA A 199 -11.88 -11.99 -9.53
N VAL A 200 -10.62 -12.31 -9.86
CA VAL A 200 -9.53 -11.32 -9.85
C VAL A 200 -9.80 -10.15 -10.79
N SER A 201 -10.29 -10.43 -12.00
CA SER A 201 -10.59 -9.37 -12.98
C SER A 201 -11.77 -8.50 -12.53
N LEU A 202 -12.78 -9.10 -11.89
CA LEU A 202 -13.89 -8.38 -11.28
C LEU A 202 -13.40 -7.47 -10.13
N VAL A 203 -12.52 -7.98 -9.27
CA VAL A 203 -11.89 -7.19 -8.19
C VAL A 203 -11.15 -5.99 -8.77
N TRP A 204 -10.31 -6.18 -9.80
CA TRP A 204 -9.57 -5.08 -10.42
C TRP A 204 -10.49 -4.05 -11.09
N SER A 205 -11.56 -4.51 -11.74
CA SER A 205 -12.55 -3.64 -12.38
C SER A 205 -13.32 -2.80 -11.35
N LEU A 206 -13.81 -3.43 -10.29
CA LEU A 206 -14.52 -2.72 -9.20
C LEU A 206 -13.59 -1.76 -8.46
N TYR A 207 -12.38 -2.20 -8.13
CA TYR A 207 -11.39 -1.37 -7.46
C TYR A 207 -10.97 -0.18 -8.33
N GLY A 208 -10.64 -0.41 -9.61
CA GLY A 208 -10.30 0.64 -10.56
C GLY A 208 -11.43 1.64 -10.76
N SER A 209 -12.68 1.16 -10.86
CA SER A 209 -13.87 2.02 -10.96
C SER A 209 -14.05 2.87 -9.72
N ALA A 210 -13.95 2.28 -8.52
CA ALA A 210 -14.03 3.01 -7.25
C ALA A 210 -12.89 4.05 -7.12
N LEU A 211 -11.67 3.69 -7.55
CA LEU A 211 -10.53 4.59 -7.55
C LEU A 211 -10.73 5.77 -8.52
N LEU A 212 -11.32 5.51 -9.70
CA LEU A 212 -11.65 6.54 -10.68
C LEU A 212 -12.71 7.50 -10.14
N LEU A 213 -13.80 6.98 -9.58
CA LEU A 213 -14.86 7.79 -8.95
C LEU A 213 -14.30 8.64 -7.80
N THR A 214 -13.43 8.05 -6.97
CA THR A 214 -12.75 8.78 -5.88
C THR A 214 -11.81 9.85 -6.43
N GLY A 215 -11.07 9.57 -7.50
CA GLY A 215 -10.17 10.51 -8.15
C GLY A 215 -10.91 11.68 -8.80
N ILE A 216 -12.08 11.43 -9.40
CA ILE A 216 -12.96 12.47 -9.95
C ILE A 216 -13.53 13.33 -8.81
N ALA A 217 -14.09 12.70 -7.77
CA ALA A 217 -14.69 13.40 -6.64
C ALA A 217 -13.68 14.29 -5.89
N ARG A 218 -12.44 13.81 -5.72
CA ARG A 218 -11.35 14.56 -5.06
C ARG A 218 -10.55 15.46 -5.99
N ARG A 219 -10.86 15.47 -7.30
CA ARG A 219 -10.10 16.21 -8.34
C ARG A 219 -8.61 15.87 -8.39
N GLU A 220 -8.25 14.65 -7.99
CA GLU A 220 -6.86 14.18 -7.92
C GLU A 220 -6.44 13.53 -9.24
N GLN A 221 -5.51 14.15 -9.97
CA GLN A 221 -5.03 13.61 -11.25
C GLN A 221 -4.31 12.26 -11.08
N ALA A 222 -3.52 12.10 -10.02
CA ALA A 222 -2.79 10.86 -9.77
C ALA A 222 -3.73 9.65 -9.59
N LEU A 223 -4.84 9.81 -8.85
CA LEU A 223 -5.82 8.74 -8.65
C LEU A 223 -6.54 8.37 -9.96
N ARG A 224 -6.87 9.37 -10.78
CA ARG A 224 -7.50 9.14 -12.09
C ARG A 224 -6.58 8.37 -13.04
N LEU A 225 -5.31 8.78 -13.14
CA LEU A 225 -4.32 8.08 -13.98
C LEU A 225 -4.07 6.65 -13.49
N ALA A 226 -3.91 6.44 -12.19
CA ALA A 226 -3.75 5.12 -11.60
C ALA A 226 -4.97 4.22 -11.87
N ALA A 227 -6.18 4.77 -11.75
CA ALA A 227 -7.42 4.05 -12.04
C ALA A 227 -7.54 3.68 -13.52
N LEU A 228 -7.27 4.62 -14.42
CA LEU A 228 -7.28 4.37 -15.87
C LEU A 228 -6.24 3.31 -16.27
N ALA A 229 -5.04 3.38 -15.71
CA ALA A 229 -3.99 2.37 -15.93
C ALA A 229 -4.44 0.97 -15.45
N LEU A 230 -5.04 0.88 -14.27
CA LEU A 230 -5.53 -0.39 -13.73
C LEU A 230 -6.68 -0.96 -14.56
N LEU A 231 -7.64 -0.11 -14.97
CA LEU A 231 -8.76 -0.53 -15.82
C LEU A 231 -8.30 -0.98 -17.21
N ALA A 232 -7.38 -0.23 -17.84
CA ALA A 232 -6.76 -0.63 -19.10
C ALA A 232 -6.03 -1.97 -18.97
N GLY A 233 -5.24 -2.15 -17.90
CA GLY A 233 -4.59 -3.42 -17.57
C GLY A 233 -5.59 -4.56 -17.35
N THR A 234 -6.75 -4.28 -16.75
CA THR A 234 -7.84 -5.25 -16.57
C THR A 234 -8.45 -5.68 -17.90
N VAL A 235 -8.71 -4.73 -18.81
CA VAL A 235 -9.21 -5.02 -20.17
C VAL A 235 -8.21 -5.90 -20.92
N VAL A 236 -6.93 -5.55 -20.91
CA VAL A 236 -5.87 -6.36 -21.53
C VAL A 236 -5.82 -7.76 -20.90
N LYS A 237 -5.88 -7.86 -19.56
CA LYS A 237 -5.86 -9.14 -18.85
C LYS A 237 -7.05 -10.03 -19.25
N VAL A 238 -8.28 -9.50 -19.26
CA VAL A 238 -9.49 -10.25 -19.64
C VAL A 238 -9.40 -10.71 -21.09
N PHE A 239 -8.90 -9.84 -21.98
CA PHE A 239 -8.72 -10.18 -23.38
C PHE A 239 -7.69 -11.30 -23.60
N LEU A 240 -6.54 -11.22 -22.92
CA LEU A 240 -5.52 -12.28 -22.95
C LEU A 240 -6.03 -13.58 -22.33
N LEU A 241 -6.88 -13.48 -21.30
CA LEU A 241 -7.51 -14.61 -20.66
C LEU A 241 -8.46 -15.31 -21.64
N ASP A 242 -9.32 -14.58 -22.32
CA ASP A 242 -10.20 -15.13 -23.36
C ASP A 242 -9.38 -15.79 -24.49
N LEU A 243 -8.29 -15.16 -24.93
CA LEU A 243 -7.35 -15.75 -25.90
C LEU A 243 -6.66 -17.03 -25.43
N SER A 244 -6.35 -17.15 -24.14
CA SER A 244 -5.64 -18.29 -23.58
C SER A 244 -6.47 -19.58 -23.63
N PHE A 245 -7.80 -19.43 -23.59
CA PHE A 245 -8.76 -20.54 -23.57
C PHE A 245 -9.31 -20.93 -24.95
N LEU A 246 -9.00 -20.16 -25.99
CA LEU A 246 -9.42 -20.44 -27.36
C LEU A 246 -8.47 -21.45 -28.03
N ASN A 247 -9.03 -22.53 -28.59
CA ASN A 247 -8.31 -23.49 -29.44
C ASN A 247 -7.72 -22.76 -30.67
N GLY A 248 -6.61 -23.27 -31.23
CA GLY A 248 -5.74 -22.61 -32.22
C GLY A 248 -6.41 -21.66 -33.23
N PRO A 249 -7.47 -22.06 -33.96
CA PRO A 249 -8.13 -21.20 -34.95
C PRO A 249 -8.75 -19.94 -34.34
N SER A 250 -9.38 -20.04 -33.17
CA SER A 250 -10.11 -18.94 -32.54
C SER A 250 -9.17 -17.90 -31.91
N ARG A 251 -7.92 -18.28 -31.60
CA ARG A 251 -6.87 -17.35 -31.15
C ARG A 251 -6.50 -16.34 -32.26
N ILE A 252 -6.49 -16.79 -33.52
CA ILE A 252 -6.19 -15.94 -34.69
C ILE A 252 -7.28 -14.88 -34.87
N PHE A 253 -8.56 -15.27 -34.77
CA PHE A 253 -9.68 -14.35 -34.93
C PHE A 253 -9.78 -13.31 -33.81
N SER A 254 -9.52 -13.69 -32.55
CA SER A 254 -9.49 -12.71 -31.46
C SER A 254 -8.32 -11.74 -31.62
N LEU A 255 -7.11 -12.20 -31.96
CA LEU A 255 -5.97 -11.30 -32.24
C LEU A 255 -6.26 -10.35 -33.41
N ALA A 256 -6.90 -10.84 -34.47
CA ALA A 256 -7.37 -10.01 -35.57
C ALA A 256 -8.42 -8.98 -35.11
N GLY A 257 -9.39 -9.40 -34.29
CA GLY A 257 -10.40 -8.51 -33.69
C GLY A 257 -9.80 -7.41 -32.82
N LEU A 258 -8.78 -7.72 -32.02
CA LEU A 258 -8.05 -6.71 -31.26
C LEU A 258 -7.25 -5.78 -32.17
N GLY A 259 -6.55 -6.31 -33.18
CA GLY A 259 -5.85 -5.51 -34.18
C GLY A 259 -6.80 -4.52 -34.88
N ILE A 260 -7.96 -5.00 -35.31
CA ILE A 260 -9.01 -4.18 -35.93
C ILE A 260 -9.53 -3.13 -34.94
N SER A 261 -9.76 -3.51 -33.67
CA SER A 261 -10.23 -2.58 -32.64
C SER A 261 -9.21 -1.47 -32.36
N LEU A 262 -7.92 -1.79 -32.31
CA LEU A 262 -6.85 -0.80 -32.15
C LEU A 262 -6.75 0.13 -33.36
N ILE A 263 -6.86 -0.40 -34.57
CA ILE A 263 -6.91 0.41 -35.79
C ILE A 263 -8.13 1.33 -35.77
N PHE A 264 -9.30 0.83 -35.35
CA PHE A 264 -10.53 1.61 -35.23
C PHE A 264 -10.41 2.73 -34.17
N ILE A 265 -9.86 2.42 -33.00
CA ILE A 265 -9.62 3.42 -31.94
C ILE A 265 -8.61 4.48 -32.40
N SER A 266 -7.53 4.05 -33.06
CA SER A 266 -6.51 4.96 -33.64
C SER A 266 -7.11 5.87 -34.71
N TRP A 267 -7.95 5.31 -35.58
CA TRP A 267 -8.69 6.07 -36.59
C TRP A 267 -9.66 7.07 -35.95
N LEU A 268 -10.42 6.65 -34.92
CA LEU A 268 -11.35 7.51 -34.20
C LEU A 268 -10.61 8.67 -33.51
N TYR A 269 -9.48 8.38 -32.86
CA TYR A 269 -8.65 9.41 -32.23
C TYR A 269 -8.03 10.35 -33.27
N SER A 270 -7.56 9.85 -34.41
CA SER A 270 -7.04 10.70 -35.50
C SER A 270 -8.12 11.59 -36.11
N ARG A 271 -9.35 11.08 -36.25
CA ARG A 271 -10.47 11.79 -36.85
C ARG A 271 -11.09 12.86 -35.94
N PHE A 272 -11.08 12.64 -34.62
CA PHE A 272 -11.75 13.52 -33.65
C PHE A 272 -10.77 14.22 -32.68
N GLY A 273 -9.48 13.89 -32.71
CA GLY A 273 -8.44 14.38 -31.79
C GLY A 273 -7.72 15.66 -32.20
N THR A 274 -8.23 16.39 -33.18
CA THR A 274 -7.71 17.73 -33.55
C THR A 274 -8.78 18.78 -33.38
N GLU A 275 -9.06 19.15 -32.14
CA GLU A 275 -9.58 20.49 -31.86
C GLU A 275 -9.25 20.91 -30.42
N LYS A 276 -8.61 22.09 -30.31
CA LYS A 276 -8.29 22.90 -29.12
C LYS A 276 -6.87 22.80 -28.53
N THR A 277 -5.88 23.31 -29.26
CA THR A 277 -4.79 24.10 -28.67
C THR A 277 -4.19 25.11 -29.68
N GLU A 278 -4.98 26.04 -30.24
CA GLU A 278 -4.38 27.09 -31.11
C GLU A 278 -5.21 28.38 -31.20
N SER A 279 -5.69 28.90 -30.06
CA SER A 279 -6.36 30.22 -30.04
C SER A 279 -5.75 31.23 -29.07
N GLU A 280 -4.65 30.89 -28.38
CA GLU A 280 -4.05 31.76 -27.35
C GLU A 280 -2.69 32.37 -27.74
N VAL A 281 -2.22 32.19 -28.99
CA VAL A 281 -0.90 32.71 -29.44
C VAL A 281 -1.00 33.96 -30.32
N LYS A 282 -2.20 34.37 -30.77
CA LYS A 282 -2.35 35.48 -31.74
C LYS A 282 -2.71 36.87 -31.18
N THR A 283 -2.86 37.05 -29.88
CA THR A 283 -3.23 38.37 -29.29
C THR A 283 -2.13 39.01 -28.43
N GLY A 284 -0.91 38.48 -28.43
CA GLY A 284 0.21 38.94 -27.59
C GLY A 284 1.34 39.67 -28.30
N HIS A 285 1.12 40.31 -29.46
CA HIS A 285 2.16 41.09 -30.12
C HIS A 285 1.67 42.45 -30.63
N LEU A 286 1.69 43.42 -29.71
CA LEU A 286 2.03 44.82 -29.94
C LEU A 286 2.72 45.31 -28.67
N PRO A 287 3.96 45.83 -28.76
CA PRO A 287 4.08 47.28 -28.68
C PRO A 287 5.13 47.90 -29.64
N SER A 288 4.69 49.01 -30.23
CA SER A 288 5.36 50.29 -30.49
C SER A 288 6.88 50.44 -30.64
N SER A 289 7.21 51.28 -31.64
CA SER A 289 8.20 52.35 -31.67
C SER A 289 9.52 52.09 -32.42
N GLY A 290 9.62 52.71 -33.59
CA GLY A 290 10.85 53.04 -34.29
C GLY A 290 10.72 54.45 -34.85
N GLN A 291 11.06 55.45 -34.03
CA GLN A 291 11.33 56.82 -34.48
C GLN A 291 12.77 56.92 -35.01
N SER A 292 12.98 57.93 -35.86
CA SER A 292 14.24 58.44 -36.45
C SER A 292 14.62 57.73 -37.78
N GLN A 293 14.84 58.41 -38.91
CA GLN A 293 15.65 59.61 -39.16
C GLN A 293 15.34 60.26 -40.56
N PRO A 294 16.02 61.36 -40.98
CA PRO A 294 15.45 62.48 -41.74
C PRO A 294 15.80 62.52 -43.25
N SER A 295 15.06 63.35 -44.00
CA SER A 295 15.55 64.23 -45.08
C SER A 295 14.44 65.19 -45.50
#